data_AF-A0A929A2T2-F1
#
_entry.id   AF-A0A929A2T2-F1
#
_cell.length_a   1.000
_cell.length_b   1.000
_cell.length_c   1.000
_cell.angle_alpha   90.00
_cell.angle_beta   90.00
_cell.angle_gamma   90.00
#
_symmetry.space_group_name_H-M   'P 1'
#
loop_
_entity.id
_entity.type
_entity.pdbx_description
1 polymer ?
#
loop_
_entity_poly.entity_id
_entity_poly.type
_entity_poly.pdbx_seq_one_letter_code
_entity_poly.pdbx_strand_id
1 'polypeptide(L)'
;MLVSTLKDYAQIFFQFTTPLIALVGLWRWRSELTGKVEYEVAKQSLLCAYSVRDRIQFVREGWGFTKENLPSKVENLGFEDSFRGFSKLTELLREELNKLNQTTIEAEIVFGKEVKERLDKLAILGRQLEIASLAYHTGYRGSWNSPERTKNQFFEMLVKADSVDEDKFQKDLNLAMDDITKCLRPTLMGKKILSRKRFLL
;
A
#
# COMPACT_ATOMS: atom_id res chain seq x y z
N MET A 1 55.84 25.76 37.34
CA MET A 1 56.12 24.59 36.46
C MET A 1 55.03 23.51 36.52
N LEU A 2 54.48 23.16 37.69
CA LEU A 2 53.35 22.20 37.77
C LEU A 2 52.06 22.67 37.07
N VAL A 3 51.74 23.96 37.15
CA VAL A 3 50.51 24.51 36.54
C VAL A 3 50.56 24.51 35.00
N SER A 4 51.74 24.72 34.39
CA SER A 4 51.88 24.74 32.94
C SER A 4 51.78 23.34 32.32
N THR A 5 52.40 22.35 32.94
CA THR A 5 52.33 20.94 32.48
C THR A 5 50.91 20.41 32.52
N LEU A 6 50.13 20.74 33.56
CA LEU A 6 48.72 20.32 33.67
C LEU A 6 47.83 20.92 32.57
N LYS A 7 48.09 22.18 32.18
CA LYS A 7 47.38 22.86 31.09
C LYS A 7 47.62 22.19 29.75
N ASP A 8 48.86 21.76 29.46
CA ASP A 8 49.21 21.11 28.21
C ASP A 8 48.51 19.74 28.08
N TYR A 9 48.46 18.95 29.16
CA TYR A 9 47.69 17.70 29.18
C TYR A 9 46.19 17.91 28.94
N ALA A 10 45.60 18.93 29.57
CA ALA A 10 44.19 19.26 29.36
C ALA A 10 43.94 19.67 27.91
N GLN A 11 44.83 20.47 27.31
CA GLN A 11 44.69 20.92 25.93
C GLN A 11 44.80 19.75 24.93
N ILE A 12 45.73 18.82 25.16
CA ILE A 12 45.85 17.59 24.37
C ILE A 12 44.57 16.74 24.51
N PHE A 13 44.03 16.59 25.72
CA PHE A 13 42.79 15.85 25.95
C PHE A 13 41.61 16.45 25.17
N PHE A 14 41.42 17.77 25.22
CA PHE A 14 40.37 18.46 24.46
C PHE A 14 40.51 18.30 22.95
N GLN A 15 41.74 18.32 22.43
CA GLN A 15 42.01 18.12 21.00
C GLN A 15 41.60 16.73 20.51
N PHE A 16 41.65 15.70 21.38
CA PHE A 16 41.21 14.35 21.04
C PHE A 16 39.72 14.10 21.30
N THR A 17 39.14 14.64 22.38
CA THR A 17 37.73 14.38 22.71
C THR A 17 36.77 15.09 21.76
N THR A 18 37.08 16.31 21.35
CA THR A 18 36.23 17.11 20.45
C THR A 18 35.90 16.40 19.13
N PRO A 19 36.88 15.90 18.35
CA PRO A 19 36.59 15.18 17.11
C PRO A 19 35.85 13.85 17.35
N LEU A 20 36.13 13.14 18.45
CA LEU A 20 35.40 11.91 18.79
C LEU A 20 33.92 12.19 19.06
N ILE A 21 33.61 13.22 19.84
CA ILE A 21 32.23 13.63 20.12
C ILE A 21 31.53 14.06 18.82
N ALA A 22 32.21 14.81 17.96
CA ALA A 22 31.68 15.22 16.66
C ALA A 22 31.36 14.00 15.76
N LEU A 23 32.24 13.00 15.70
CA LEU A 23 32.00 11.77 14.94
C LEU A 23 30.81 10.97 15.48
N VAL A 24 30.71 10.82 16.81
CA VAL A 24 29.56 10.14 17.44
C VAL A 24 28.27 10.90 17.18
N GLY A 25 28.30 12.23 17.27
CA GLY A 25 27.18 13.11 16.93
C GLY A 25 26.72 12.93 15.48
N LEU A 26 27.66 12.93 14.53
CA LEU A 26 27.38 12.72 13.11
C LEU A 26 26.75 11.34 12.85
N TRP A 27 27.26 10.28 13.50
CA TRP A 27 26.72 8.93 13.36
C TRP A 27 25.30 8.82 13.91
N ARG A 28 25.04 9.40 15.08
CA ARG A 28 23.70 9.45 15.67
C ARG A 28 22.74 10.22 14.78
N TRP A 29 23.16 11.39 14.29
CA TRP A 29 22.36 12.22 13.41
C TRP A 29 22.01 11.49 12.11
N ARG A 30 22.97 10.82 11.49
CA ARG A 30 22.72 9.98 10.30
C ARG A 30 21.75 8.85 10.58
N SER A 31 21.87 8.19 11.74
CA SER A 31 20.95 7.13 12.15
C SER A 31 19.53 7.66 12.37
N GLU A 32 19.39 8.83 12.98
CA GLU A 32 18.11 9.49 13.24
C GLU A 32 17.42 9.90 11.94
N LEU A 33 18.16 10.52 11.01
CA LEU A 33 17.65 10.87 9.68
C LEU A 33 17.17 9.64 8.92
N THR A 34 17.93 8.55 8.96
CA THR A 34 17.54 7.29 8.31
C THR A 34 16.27 6.74 8.94
N GLY A 35 16.18 6.72 10.28
CA GLY A 35 14.99 6.24 10.99
C GLY A 35 13.75 7.08 10.71
N LYS A 36 13.89 8.41 10.55
CA LYS A 36 12.80 9.30 10.18
C LYS A 36 12.27 9.02 8.78
N VAL A 37 13.16 8.84 7.80
CA VAL A 37 12.78 8.48 6.42
C VAL A 37 12.08 7.12 6.39
N GLU A 38 12.65 6.11 7.07
CA GLU A 38 12.04 4.78 7.18
C GLU A 38 10.63 4.88 7.80
N TYR A 39 10.46 5.65 8.88
CA TYR A 39 9.16 5.85 9.51
C TYR A 39 8.13 6.53 8.59
N GLU A 40 8.52 7.61 7.92
CA GLU A 40 7.64 8.38 7.04
C GLU A 40 7.16 7.53 5.86
N VAL A 41 8.07 6.82 5.19
CA VAL A 41 7.74 5.96 4.05
C VAL A 41 6.87 4.79 4.48
N ALA A 42 7.16 4.14 5.61
CA ALA A 42 6.32 3.07 6.14
C ALA A 42 4.90 3.55 6.48
N LYS A 43 4.78 4.72 7.11
CA LYS A 43 3.50 5.33 7.48
C LYS A 43 2.67 5.65 6.23
N GLN A 44 3.26 6.33 5.25
CA GLN A 44 2.57 6.71 4.01
C GLN A 44 2.13 5.47 3.22
N SER A 45 3.03 4.48 3.06
CA SER A 45 2.71 3.24 2.36
C SER A 45 1.54 2.50 3.01
N LEU A 46 1.50 2.43 4.34
CA LEU A 46 0.39 1.81 5.07
C LEU A 46 -0.91 2.59 4.89
N LEU A 47 -0.88 3.93 5.00
CA LEU A 47 -2.06 4.76 4.78
C LEU A 47 -2.63 4.59 3.37
N CYS A 48 -1.78 4.60 2.34
CA CYS A 48 -2.19 4.34 0.96
C CYS A 48 -2.76 2.93 0.79
N ALA A 49 -2.16 1.91 1.41
CA ALA A 49 -2.67 0.54 1.36
C ALA A 49 -4.07 0.42 2.00
N TYR A 50 -4.29 1.03 3.17
CA TYR A 50 -5.62 1.08 3.80
C TYR A 50 -6.63 1.83 2.95
N SER A 51 -6.24 2.98 2.37
CA SER A 51 -7.10 3.75 1.48
C SER A 51 -7.54 2.93 0.26
N VAL A 52 -6.62 2.22 -0.38
CA VAL A 52 -6.94 1.32 -1.50
C VAL A 52 -7.89 0.19 -1.07
N ARG A 53 -7.65 -0.45 0.08
CA ARG A 53 -8.54 -1.49 0.62
C ARG A 53 -9.97 -0.96 0.81
N ASP A 54 -10.10 0.19 1.44
CA ASP A 54 -11.40 0.79 1.74
C ASP A 54 -12.11 1.20 0.44
N ARG A 55 -11.35 1.70 -0.53
CA ARG A 55 -11.87 2.05 -1.85
C ARG A 55 -12.32 0.84 -2.65
N ILE A 56 -11.59 -0.28 -2.57
CA ILE A 56 -12.00 -1.58 -3.13
C ILE A 56 -13.34 -2.01 -2.51
N GLN A 57 -13.46 -1.95 -1.18
CA GLN A 57 -14.70 -2.31 -0.50
C GLN A 57 -15.88 -1.42 -0.92
N PHE A 58 -15.64 -0.11 -1.05
CA PHE A 58 -16.65 0.85 -1.49
C PHE A 58 -17.15 0.58 -2.92
N VAL A 59 -16.23 0.23 -3.84
CA VAL A 59 -16.61 -0.18 -5.20
C VAL A 59 -17.49 -1.43 -5.13
N ARG A 60 -17.08 -2.47 -4.39
CA ARG A 60 -17.83 -3.74 -4.24
C ARG A 60 -19.19 -3.55 -3.56
N GLU A 61 -19.31 -2.64 -2.61
CA GLU A 61 -20.59 -2.29 -1.98
C GLU A 61 -21.55 -1.64 -2.98
N GLY A 62 -21.04 -0.78 -3.87
CA GLY A 62 -21.82 -0.24 -4.98
C GLY A 62 -22.47 -1.33 -5.84
N TRP A 63 -21.80 -2.48 -6.01
CA TRP A 63 -22.34 -3.66 -6.69
C TRP A 63 -23.32 -4.49 -5.85
N GLY A 64 -23.19 -4.47 -4.52
CA GLY A 64 -24.13 -5.14 -3.60
C GLY A 64 -25.52 -4.48 -3.63
N PHE A 65 -25.57 -3.14 -3.63
CA PHE A 65 -26.83 -2.39 -3.72
C PHE A 65 -27.62 -2.69 -5.00
N THR A 66 -26.93 -3.03 -6.10
CA THR A 66 -27.61 -3.47 -7.31
C THR A 66 -28.33 -4.80 -7.13
N LYS A 67 -27.85 -5.77 -6.33
CA LYS A 67 -28.45 -7.12 -6.28
C LYS A 67 -29.74 -7.20 -5.46
N GLU A 68 -29.83 -6.49 -4.34
CA GLU A 68 -30.95 -6.58 -3.38
C GLU A 68 -31.99 -5.46 -3.51
N ASN A 69 -31.59 -4.31 -4.05
CA ASN A 69 -32.45 -3.15 -4.31
C ASN A 69 -32.52 -2.82 -5.80
N LEU A 70 -32.57 -3.84 -6.64
CA LEU A 70 -33.14 -3.72 -7.98
C LEU A 70 -34.67 -3.74 -7.79
N PRO A 71 -35.38 -2.59 -7.61
CA PRO A 71 -36.74 -2.58 -8.13
C PRO A 71 -36.60 -2.99 -9.61
N SER A 72 -37.61 -3.61 -10.17
CA SER A 72 -37.80 -3.82 -11.61
C SER A 72 -37.69 -2.52 -12.46
N LYS A 73 -37.23 -1.41 -11.87
CA LYS A 73 -36.86 -0.12 -12.42
C LYS A 73 -35.36 0.11 -12.66
N VAL A 74 -34.39 -0.70 -12.22
CA VAL A 74 -33.01 -0.54 -12.77
C VAL A 74 -32.88 -1.20 -14.14
N GLU A 75 -33.83 -2.08 -14.53
CA GLU A 75 -34.11 -2.33 -15.95
C GLU A 75 -34.45 -1.03 -16.72
N ASN A 76 -34.87 0.04 -16.02
CA ASN A 76 -35.14 1.36 -16.57
C ASN A 76 -34.09 2.45 -16.24
N LEU A 77 -33.02 2.14 -15.49
CA LEU A 77 -31.85 3.02 -15.44
C LEU A 77 -31.09 2.76 -16.73
N GLY A 78 -31.00 3.76 -17.59
CA GLY A 78 -30.27 3.63 -18.85
C GLY A 78 -28.87 3.10 -18.57
N PHE A 79 -28.40 2.18 -19.41
CA PHE A 79 -27.03 1.64 -19.36
C PHE A 79 -25.98 2.73 -19.09
N GLU A 80 -26.17 3.92 -19.68
CA GLU A 80 -25.30 5.07 -19.49
C GLU A 80 -25.25 5.57 -18.05
N ASP A 81 -26.36 5.60 -17.32
CA ASP A 81 -26.38 6.11 -15.94
C ASP A 81 -25.69 5.13 -14.99
N SER A 82 -25.95 3.83 -15.16
CA SER A 82 -25.24 2.77 -14.42
C SER A 82 -23.74 2.81 -14.72
N PHE A 83 -23.36 2.83 -16.00
CA PHE A 83 -21.97 2.91 -16.41
C PHE A 83 -21.27 4.17 -15.87
N ARG A 84 -21.91 5.34 -15.92
CA ARG A 84 -21.37 6.58 -15.35
C ARG A 84 -21.15 6.47 -13.84
N GLY A 85 -22.11 5.89 -13.12
CA GLY A 85 -22.00 5.67 -11.68
C GLY A 85 -20.79 4.81 -11.32
N PHE A 86 -20.66 3.64 -11.94
CA PHE A 86 -19.54 2.73 -11.68
C PHE A 86 -18.20 3.27 -12.21
N SER A 87 -18.20 3.96 -13.36
CA SER A 87 -17.00 4.64 -13.87
C SER A 87 -16.45 5.63 -12.84
N LYS A 88 -17.30 6.42 -12.20
CA LYS A 88 -16.90 7.35 -11.14
C LYS A 88 -16.34 6.61 -9.90
N LEU A 89 -16.93 5.48 -9.52
CA LEU A 89 -16.43 4.67 -8.40
C LEU A 89 -15.04 4.12 -8.68
N THR A 90 -14.84 3.57 -9.88
CA THR A 90 -13.56 2.99 -10.33
C THR A 90 -12.49 4.06 -10.59
N GLU A 91 -12.86 5.26 -11.02
CA GLU A 91 -11.94 6.39 -11.18
C GLU A 91 -11.29 6.77 -9.84
N LEU A 92 -12.10 6.87 -8.79
CA LEU A 92 -11.60 7.14 -7.44
C LEU A 92 -10.73 5.99 -6.89
N LEU A 93 -10.99 4.74 -7.30
CA LEU A 93 -10.07 3.62 -7.02
C LEU A 93 -8.74 3.78 -7.77
N ARG A 94 -8.78 4.18 -9.04
CA ARG A 94 -7.59 4.43 -9.85
C ARG A 94 -6.71 5.52 -9.26
N GLU A 95 -7.29 6.59 -8.73
CA GLU A 95 -6.57 7.65 -8.02
C GLU A 95 -5.79 7.12 -6.81
N GLU A 96 -6.44 6.31 -5.97
CA GLU A 96 -5.78 5.70 -4.81
C GLU A 96 -4.71 4.68 -5.21
N LEU A 97 -4.94 3.90 -6.27
CA LEU A 97 -3.93 3.01 -6.84
C LEU A 97 -2.71 3.78 -7.38
N ASN A 98 -2.91 4.95 -7.97
CA ASN A 98 -1.79 5.78 -8.42
C ASN A 98 -0.95 6.29 -7.25
N LYS A 99 -1.58 6.72 -6.15
CA LYS A 99 -0.88 7.09 -4.91
C LYS A 99 -0.12 5.90 -4.31
N LEU A 100 -0.75 4.72 -4.30
CA LEU A 100 -0.08 3.49 -3.87
C LEU A 100 1.14 3.20 -4.74
N ASN A 101 1.04 3.26 -6.06
CA ASN A 101 2.18 3.01 -6.96
C ASN A 101 3.34 4.00 -6.72
N GLN A 102 3.05 5.28 -6.44
CA GLN A 102 4.08 6.27 -6.10
C GLN A 102 4.78 5.89 -4.79
N THR A 103 4.02 5.61 -3.74
CA THR A 103 4.59 5.21 -2.43
C THR A 103 5.32 3.86 -2.51
N THR A 104 4.92 2.95 -3.40
CA THR A 104 5.63 1.70 -3.66
C THR A 104 7.06 1.93 -4.17
N ILE A 105 7.27 2.93 -5.03
CA ILE A 105 8.63 3.27 -5.53
C ILE A 105 9.49 3.77 -4.39
N GLU A 106 8.97 4.66 -3.53
CA GLU A 106 9.67 5.15 -2.35
C GLU A 106 9.99 4.01 -1.37
N ALA A 107 9.03 3.11 -1.15
CA ALA A 107 9.19 1.94 -0.30
C ALA A 107 10.24 0.97 -0.86
N GLU A 108 10.33 0.79 -2.18
CA GLU A 108 11.38 -0.01 -2.83
C GLU A 108 12.77 0.59 -2.57
N ILE A 109 12.90 1.92 -2.64
CA ILE A 109 14.17 2.61 -2.40
C ILE A 109 14.62 2.44 -0.94
N VAL A 110 13.68 2.54 0.01
CA VAL A 110 13.99 2.52 1.45
C VAL A 110 14.15 1.10 2.00
N PHE A 111 13.29 0.17 1.60
CA PHE A 111 13.21 -1.17 2.18
C PHE A 111 13.57 -2.31 1.22
N GLY A 112 13.71 -2.02 -0.07
CA GLY A 112 14.01 -3.00 -1.10
C GLY A 112 12.79 -3.65 -1.75
N LYS A 113 13.07 -4.57 -2.68
CA LYS A 113 12.06 -5.20 -3.55
C LYS A 113 10.99 -6.00 -2.81
N GLU A 114 11.32 -6.57 -1.65
CA GLU A 114 10.37 -7.38 -0.88
C GLU A 114 9.14 -6.57 -0.45
N VAL A 115 9.32 -5.31 -0.05
CA VAL A 115 8.18 -4.45 0.32
C VAL A 115 7.35 -4.09 -0.90
N LYS A 116 8.00 -3.80 -2.03
CA LYS A 116 7.33 -3.55 -3.29
C LYS A 116 6.47 -4.71 -3.73
N GLU A 117 6.99 -5.92 -3.72
CA GLU A 117 6.23 -7.11 -4.11
C GLU A 117 4.95 -7.28 -3.28
N ARG A 118 5.00 -6.95 -1.98
CA ARG A 118 3.81 -7.00 -1.11
C ARG A 118 2.80 -5.90 -1.44
N LEU A 119 3.24 -4.67 -1.72
CA LEU A 119 2.37 -3.57 -2.15
C LEU A 119 1.77 -3.83 -3.54
N ASP A 120 2.55 -4.39 -4.46
CA ASP A 120 2.13 -4.74 -5.82
C ASP A 120 1.01 -5.79 -5.81
N LYS A 121 1.02 -6.75 -4.89
CA LYS A 121 -0.10 -7.70 -4.71
C LYS A 121 -1.43 -6.97 -4.48
N LEU A 122 -1.44 -5.95 -3.61
CA LEU A 122 -2.64 -5.14 -3.35
C LEU A 122 -3.05 -4.32 -4.59
N ALA A 123 -2.07 -3.71 -5.28
CA ALA A 123 -2.33 -2.95 -6.49
C ALA A 123 -2.93 -3.83 -7.61
N ILE A 124 -2.46 -5.07 -7.74
CA ILE A 124 -2.99 -6.06 -8.70
C ILE A 124 -4.47 -6.37 -8.39
N LEU A 125 -4.83 -6.58 -7.12
CA LEU A 125 -6.23 -6.82 -6.73
C LEU A 125 -7.15 -5.64 -7.09
N GLY A 126 -6.70 -4.41 -6.85
CA GLY A 126 -7.45 -3.22 -7.24
C GLY A 126 -7.64 -3.09 -8.76
N ARG A 127 -6.58 -3.37 -9.55
CA ARG A 127 -6.67 -3.37 -11.03
C ARG A 127 -7.56 -4.48 -11.56
N GLN A 128 -7.53 -5.67 -10.96
CA GLN A 128 -8.43 -6.76 -11.33
C GLN A 128 -9.89 -6.36 -11.14
N LEU A 129 -10.23 -5.68 -10.04
CA LEU A 129 -11.57 -5.17 -9.80
C LEU A 129 -11.99 -4.10 -10.83
N GLU A 130 -11.09 -3.19 -11.19
CA GLU A 130 -11.32 -2.18 -12.24
C GLU A 130 -11.61 -2.85 -13.59
N ILE A 131 -10.81 -3.84 -13.98
CA ILE A 131 -10.99 -4.60 -15.21
C ILE A 131 -12.32 -5.37 -15.17
N ALA A 132 -12.65 -6.01 -14.05
CA ALA A 132 -13.91 -6.72 -13.87
C ALA A 132 -15.11 -5.78 -14.05
N SER A 133 -15.06 -4.59 -13.44
CA SER A 133 -16.08 -3.56 -13.55
C SER A 133 -16.27 -3.10 -15.00
N LEU A 134 -15.17 -2.84 -15.72
CA LEU A 134 -15.21 -2.44 -17.12
C LEU A 134 -15.72 -3.58 -18.03
N ALA A 135 -15.28 -4.81 -17.79
CA ALA A 135 -15.69 -5.98 -18.55
C ALA A 135 -17.19 -6.26 -18.40
N TYR A 136 -17.74 -6.07 -17.19
CA TYR A 136 -19.18 -6.20 -16.95
C TYR A 136 -19.99 -5.25 -17.84
N HIS A 137 -19.64 -3.96 -17.86
CA HIS A 137 -20.40 -2.98 -18.64
C HIS A 137 -20.14 -3.07 -20.14
N THR A 138 -18.91 -3.33 -20.58
CA THR A 138 -18.63 -3.52 -22.01
C THR A 138 -19.25 -4.81 -22.55
N GLY A 139 -19.31 -5.87 -21.73
CA GLY A 139 -19.96 -7.13 -22.08
C GLY A 139 -21.48 -7.08 -22.16
N TYR A 140 -22.12 -6.17 -21.43
CA TYR A 140 -23.58 -5.97 -21.48
C TYR A 140 -24.07 -5.43 -22.84
N ARG A 141 -23.19 -4.81 -23.66
CA ARG A 141 -23.50 -4.35 -25.03
C ARG A 141 -23.44 -5.43 -26.12
N GLY A 142 -23.22 -6.69 -25.76
CA GLY A 142 -23.38 -7.82 -26.69
C GLY A 142 -22.17 -8.16 -27.58
N SER A 143 -20.98 -7.60 -27.34
CA SER A 143 -19.76 -7.98 -28.07
C SER A 143 -18.84 -8.95 -27.31
N TRP A 144 -19.11 -9.20 -26.03
CA TRP A 144 -18.20 -9.98 -25.17
C TRP A 144 -18.54 -11.48 -25.19
N ASN A 145 -18.03 -12.17 -26.21
CA ASN A 145 -18.01 -13.63 -26.32
C ASN A 145 -16.90 -14.25 -25.45
N SER A 146 -16.85 -13.93 -24.15
CA SER A 146 -16.02 -14.73 -23.23
C SER A 146 -16.77 -15.96 -22.72
N PRO A 147 -16.03 -17.05 -22.44
CA PRO A 147 -16.57 -18.21 -21.74
C PRO A 147 -17.33 -17.80 -20.48
N GLU A 148 -18.42 -18.49 -20.17
CA GLU A 148 -19.26 -18.23 -19.00
C GLU A 148 -18.47 -18.26 -17.68
N ARG A 149 -17.46 -19.13 -17.62
CA ARG A 149 -16.49 -19.19 -16.52
C ARG A 149 -15.81 -17.84 -16.23
N THR A 150 -15.44 -17.09 -17.27
CA THR A 150 -14.78 -15.79 -17.13
C THR A 150 -15.75 -14.72 -16.65
N LYS A 151 -17.01 -14.79 -17.09
CA LYS A 151 -18.07 -13.88 -16.62
C LYS A 151 -18.36 -14.11 -15.12
N ASN A 152 -18.45 -15.37 -14.71
CA ASN A 152 -18.66 -15.74 -13.31
C ASN A 152 -17.49 -15.29 -12.42
N GLN A 153 -16.25 -15.47 -12.88
CA GLN A 153 -15.07 -15.00 -12.15
C GLN A 153 -15.07 -13.48 -11.91
N PHE A 154 -15.42 -12.68 -12.93
CA PHE A 154 -15.52 -11.22 -12.74
C PHE A 154 -16.68 -10.85 -11.82
N PHE A 155 -17.81 -11.53 -11.93
CA PHE A 155 -18.95 -11.29 -11.06
C PHE A 155 -18.63 -11.59 -9.59
N GLU A 156 -17.94 -12.70 -9.30
CA GLU A 156 -17.44 -13.06 -7.98
C GLU A 156 -16.48 -12.02 -7.38
N MET A 157 -15.69 -11.33 -8.22
CA MET A 157 -14.83 -10.23 -7.75
C MET A 157 -15.65 -8.98 -7.38
N LEU A 158 -16.68 -8.67 -8.16
CA LEU A 158 -17.48 -7.46 -7.99
C LEU A 158 -18.44 -7.54 -6.81
N VAL A 159 -19.06 -8.69 -6.59
CA VAL A 159 -20.11 -8.90 -5.58
C VAL A 159 -19.51 -9.54 -4.32
N LYS A 160 -19.88 -9.03 -3.13
CA LYS A 160 -19.55 -9.69 -1.86
C LYS A 160 -20.39 -10.96 -1.71
N ALA A 161 -19.75 -12.08 -1.36
CA ALA A 161 -20.50 -13.27 -0.95
C ALA A 161 -21.11 -13.07 0.45
N ASP A 162 -22.17 -13.80 0.76
CA ASP A 162 -22.87 -13.72 2.06
C ASP A 162 -21.96 -14.18 3.22
N SER A 163 -20.95 -15.00 2.93
CA SER A 163 -19.91 -15.39 3.88
C SER A 163 -18.50 -15.02 3.38
N VAL A 164 -17.64 -14.58 4.31
CA VAL A 164 -16.22 -14.32 4.02
C VAL A 164 -15.51 -15.60 3.57
N ASP A 165 -16.00 -16.76 3.98
CA ASP A 165 -15.39 -18.04 3.63
C ASP A 165 -15.57 -18.44 2.17
N GLU A 166 -16.59 -17.89 1.51
CA GLU A 166 -16.87 -18.09 0.10
C GLU A 166 -16.30 -16.96 -0.77
N ASP A 167 -16.00 -15.80 -0.17
CA ASP A 167 -15.44 -14.63 -0.86
C ASP A 167 -13.92 -14.73 -1.03
N LYS A 168 -13.49 -15.43 -2.09
CA LYS A 168 -12.08 -15.57 -2.44
C LYS A 168 -11.37 -14.22 -2.60
N PHE A 169 -12.01 -13.23 -3.21
CA PHE A 169 -11.42 -11.91 -3.42
C PHE A 169 -11.17 -11.19 -2.09
N GLN A 170 -12.12 -11.25 -1.16
CA GLN A 170 -11.95 -10.69 0.18
C GLN A 170 -10.84 -11.39 0.97
N LYS A 171 -10.71 -12.72 0.82
CA LYS A 171 -9.59 -13.48 1.41
C LYS A 171 -8.25 -12.99 0.88
N ASP A 172 -8.10 -12.89 -0.44
CA ASP A 172 -6.87 -12.42 -1.08
C ASP A 172 -6.52 -10.98 -0.66
N LEU A 173 -7.53 -10.10 -0.56
CA LEU A 173 -7.37 -8.73 -0.06
C LEU A 173 -6.90 -8.69 1.40
N ASN A 174 -7.51 -9.49 2.27
CA ASN A 174 -7.13 -9.56 3.68
C ASN A 174 -5.71 -10.09 3.85
N LEU A 175 -5.33 -11.12 3.09
CA LEU A 175 -3.97 -11.67 3.08
C LEU A 175 -2.95 -10.63 2.62
N ALA A 176 -3.22 -9.91 1.53
CA ALA A 176 -2.34 -8.84 1.05
C ALA A 176 -2.16 -7.74 2.11
N MET A 177 -3.24 -7.32 2.76
CA MET A 177 -3.20 -6.31 3.82
C MET A 177 -2.43 -6.77 5.06
N ASP A 178 -2.59 -8.04 5.45
CA ASP A 178 -1.85 -8.63 6.57
C ASP A 178 -0.36 -8.74 6.24
N ASP A 179 0.01 -9.19 5.03
CA ASP A 179 1.39 -9.25 4.55
C ASP A 179 2.08 -7.87 4.60
N ILE A 180 1.39 -6.82 4.12
CA ILE A 180 1.88 -5.43 4.16
C ILE A 180 2.01 -4.95 5.60
N THR A 181 0.99 -5.19 6.43
CA THR A 181 0.96 -4.75 7.84
C THR A 181 2.06 -5.41 8.64
N LYS A 182 2.23 -6.74 8.52
CA LYS A 182 3.32 -7.49 9.16
C LYS A 182 4.70 -6.99 8.73
N CYS A 183 4.83 -6.53 7.48
CA CYS A 183 6.08 -5.98 6.95
C CYS A 183 6.42 -4.61 7.54
N LEU A 184 5.48 -3.66 7.45
CA LEU A 184 5.75 -2.23 7.67
C LEU A 184 5.45 -1.76 9.10
N ARG A 185 4.54 -2.42 9.82
CA ARG A 185 4.17 -2.04 11.20
C ARG A 185 5.34 -2.08 12.19
N PRO A 186 6.31 -3.02 12.12
CA PRO A 186 7.48 -3.00 12.98
C PRO A 186 8.26 -1.67 12.94
N THR A 187 8.43 -1.09 11.75
CA THR A 187 9.11 0.21 11.56
C THR A 187 8.41 1.33 12.31
N LEU A 188 7.08 1.33 12.33
CA LEU A 188 6.29 2.31 13.08
C LEU A 188 6.42 2.15 14.60
N MET A 189 6.75 0.95 15.08
CA MET A 189 6.98 0.66 16.50
C MET A 189 8.46 0.84 16.90
N GLY A 190 9.30 1.37 16.02
CA GLY A 190 10.75 1.48 16.26
C GLY A 190 11.50 0.15 16.25
N LYS A 191 10.86 -0.95 15.80
CA LYS A 191 11.51 -2.25 15.59
C LYS A 191 12.07 -2.29 14.17
N LYS A 192 13.37 -2.54 14.03
CA LYS A 192 14.00 -2.68 12.71
C LYS A 192 13.43 -3.90 11.99
N ILE A 193 13.06 -3.73 10.72
CA ILE A 193 12.76 -4.84 9.81
C ILE A 193 14.04 -5.66 9.66
N LEU A 194 13.97 -6.97 9.91
CA LEU A 194 15.12 -7.87 9.98
C LEU A 194 15.78 -8.19 8.62
N SER A 195 15.48 -7.48 7.53
CA SER A 195 15.94 -7.87 6.18
C SER A 195 17.18 -7.15 5.64
N ARG A 196 17.95 -6.41 6.44
CA ARG A 196 19.30 -5.99 5.99
C ARG A 196 20.28 -7.15 6.09
N LYS A 197 20.22 -8.09 5.13
CA LYS A 197 21.47 -8.65 4.58
C LYS A 197 22.23 -7.46 4.00
N ARG A 198 23.12 -6.88 4.81
CA ARG A 198 24.03 -5.83 4.36
C ARG A 198 24.73 -6.34 3.11
N PHE A 199 24.45 -5.72 1.96
CA PHE A 199 25.45 -5.61 0.92
C PHE A 199 26.62 -4.83 1.52
N LEU A 200 27.59 -5.57 2.05
CA LEU A 200 28.96 -5.10 2.18
C LEU A 200 29.55 -5.25 0.78
N LEU A 201 29.59 -4.13 0.05
CA LEU A 201 30.60 -3.87 -0.97
C LEU A 201 31.65 -2.96 -0.31
#